data_AF-A0A714KQV5-F1
#
_entry.id   AF-A0A714KQV5-F1
#
_cell.length_a   1.000
_cell.length_b   1.000
_cell.length_c   1.000
_cell.angle_alpha   90.00
_cell.angle_beta   90.00
_cell.angle_gamma   90.00
#
_symmetry.space_group_name_H-M   'P 1'
#
loop_
_entity.id
_entity.type
_entity.pdbx_description
1 polymer ?
#
loop_
_entity_poly.entity_id
_entity_poly.type
_entity_poly.pdbx_seq_one_letter_code
_entity_poly.pdbx_strand_id
1 'polypeptide(L)' 'DHFVYPEHLLGNIHQHSIKTLNNSERAIAFGEAKRETLTADCRRCDYRFACHGGCPKHRFAVSPSGHPAHNYLCAGY' A
#
# COMPACT_ATOMS: atom_id res chain seq x y z
N ASP A 1 -5.98 -3.81 0.78
CA ASP A 1 -4.81 -4.30 0.03
C ASP A 1 -5.27 -5.46 -0.81
N HIS A 2 -5.05 -5.45 -2.11
CA HIS A 2 -5.66 -6.44 -2.99
C HIS A 2 -4.73 -7.60 -3.31
N PHE A 3 -4.14 -8.22 -2.28
CA PHE A 3 -3.36 -9.45 -2.44
C PHE A 3 -4.11 -10.61 -3.12
N VAL A 4 -5.44 -10.48 -3.24
CA VAL A 4 -6.34 -11.49 -3.79
C VAL A 4 -6.44 -11.47 -5.32
N TYR A 5 -5.89 -10.46 -6.00
CA TYR A 5 -5.96 -10.42 -7.46
C TYR A 5 -4.88 -11.30 -8.13
N PRO A 6 -5.18 -11.92 -9.28
CA PRO A 6 -4.25 -12.82 -9.97
C PRO A 6 -2.88 -12.21 -10.27
N GLU A 7 -2.81 -10.91 -10.56
CA GLU A 7 -1.57 -10.19 -10.85
C GLU A 7 -0.60 -10.17 -9.64
N HIS A 8 -1.13 -10.40 -8.44
CA HIS A 8 -0.38 -10.48 -7.18
C HIS A 8 -0.14 -11.92 -6.70
N LEU A 9 -0.51 -12.95 -7.49
CA LEU A 9 -0.27 -14.35 -7.13
C LEU A 9 1.22 -14.64 -6.98
N LEU A 10 1.65 -15.00 -5.77
CA LEU A 10 3.05 -15.32 -5.46
C LEU A 10 3.41 -16.80 -5.68
N GLY A 11 2.43 -17.71 -5.64
CA GLY A 11 2.64 -19.14 -5.80
C GLY A 11 1.65 -19.98 -4.99
N ASN A 12 2.00 -21.23 -4.71
CA ASN A 12 1.17 -22.18 -3.97
C ASN A 12 1.92 -22.72 -2.73
N ILE A 13 1.26 -22.72 -1.58
CA ILE A 13 1.85 -23.15 -0.30
C ILE A 13 2.16 -24.66 -0.20
N HIS A 14 1.56 -25.49 -1.07
CA HIS A 14 1.89 -26.91 -1.18
C HIS A 14 3.21 -27.14 -1.94
N GLN A 15 3.71 -26.12 -2.63
CA GLN A 15 4.94 -26.17 -3.44
C GLN A 15 6.06 -25.31 -2.85
N HIS A 16 5.70 -24.21 -2.17
CA HIS A 16 6.65 -23.24 -1.63
C HIS A 16 6.35 -22.95 -0.15
N SER A 17 7.41 -22.78 0.65
CA SER A 17 7.23 -22.32 2.04
C SER A 17 6.69 -20.89 2.08
N ILE A 18 5.92 -20.56 3.11
CA ILE A 18 5.45 -19.18 3.36
C ILE A 18 6.64 -18.22 3.46
N LYS A 19 7.75 -18.65 4.10
CA LYS A 19 8.97 -17.85 4.20
C LYS A 19 9.53 -17.49 2.82
N THR A 20 9.55 -18.44 1.89
CA THR A 20 10.01 -18.19 0.52
C THR A 20 9.09 -17.20 -0.19
N LEU A 21 7.77 -17.40 -0.12
CA LEU A 21 6.80 -16.54 -0.79
C LEU A 21 6.85 -15.09 -0.25
N ASN A 22 6.91 -14.93 1.07
CA ASN A 22 6.91 -13.62 1.73
C ASN A 22 8.23 -12.84 1.56
N ASN A 23 9.35 -13.54 1.33
CA ASN A 23 10.64 -12.91 1.04
C ASN A 23 10.92 -12.80 -0.48
N SER A 24 9.93 -13.08 -1.32
CA SER A 24 10.07 -12.86 -2.76
C SER A 24 10.14 -11.36 -3.08
N GLU A 25 10.87 -11.01 -4.15
CA GLU A 25 11.00 -9.62 -4.60
C GLU A 25 9.63 -8.97 -4.85
N ARG A 26 8.67 -9.73 -5.39
CA ARG A 26 7.29 -9.26 -5.63
C ARG A 26 6.57 -8.91 -4.32
N ALA A 27 6.69 -9.74 -3.28
CA ALA A 27 6.08 -9.47 -1.98
C ALA A 27 6.71 -8.24 -1.30
N ILE A 28 8.04 -8.11 -1.38
CA ILE A 28 8.80 -6.99 -0.82
C ILE A 28 8.41 -5.68 -1.54
N ALA A 29 8.48 -5.65 -2.87
CA ALA A 29 8.13 -4.47 -3.66
C ALA A 29 6.69 -4.02 -3.42
N PHE A 30 5.75 -4.98 -3.31
CA PHE A 30 4.37 -4.68 -2.97
C PHE A 30 4.22 -4.07 -1.57
N GLY A 31 4.99 -4.56 -0.60
CA GLY A 31 5.08 -4.01 0.75
C GLY A 31 5.60 -2.56 0.76
N GLU A 32 6.73 -2.32 0.11
CA GLU A 32 7.38 -1.02 0.04
C GLU A 32 6.53 0.03 -0.68
N ALA A 33 5.84 -0.36 -1.74
CA ALA A 33 4.92 0.52 -2.48
C ALA A 33 3.91 1.21 -1.56
N LYS A 34 3.46 0.60 -0.46
CA LYS A 34 2.52 1.21 0.49
C LYS A 34 3.06 2.50 1.13
N ARG A 35 4.37 2.57 1.34
CA ARG A 35 5.07 3.73 1.91
C ARG A 35 5.59 4.65 0.81
N GLU A 36 6.12 4.08 -0.26
CA GLU A 36 6.75 4.82 -1.35
C GLU A 36 5.74 5.59 -2.20
N THR A 37 4.51 5.10 -2.36
CA THR A 37 3.48 5.77 -3.17
C THR A 37 2.68 6.84 -2.42
N LEU A 38 3.04 7.16 -1.18
CA LEU A 38 2.36 8.21 -0.42
C LEU A 38 2.57 9.58 -1.06
N THR A 39 1.49 10.37 -1.13
CA THR A 39 1.55 11.76 -1.59
C THR A 39 2.43 12.62 -0.67
N ALA A 40 2.97 13.72 -1.20
CA ALA A 40 3.79 14.64 -0.41
C ALA A 40 3.05 15.18 0.83
N ASP A 41 1.74 15.45 0.69
CA ASP A 41 0.88 15.87 1.82
C ASP A 41 0.81 14.80 2.90
N CYS A 42 0.59 13.53 2.51
CA CYS A 42 0.55 12.44 3.47
C CYS A 42 1.90 12.24 4.16
N ARG A 43 3.01 12.35 3.44
CA ARG A 43 4.37 12.19 4.01
C ARG A 43 4.70 13.21 5.10
N ARG A 44 4.13 14.43 5.01
CA ARG A 44 4.30 15.54 5.95
C ARG A 44 3.19 15.65 6.99
N CYS A 45 2.16 14.81 6.92
CA CYS A 45 1.01 14.87 7.83
C CYS A 45 1.38 14.43 9.25
N ASP A 46 0.97 15.21 10.25
CA ASP A 46 1.25 14.94 11.67
C ASP A 46 0.64 13.62 12.16
N TYR A 47 -0.45 13.15 11.54
CA TYR A 47 -1.12 11.89 11.88
C TYR A 47 -0.59 10.67 11.12
N ARG A 48 0.41 10.84 10.25
CA ARG A 48 0.95 9.75 9.42
C ARG A 48 1.44 8.58 10.25
N PHE A 49 1.96 8.82 11.46
CA PHE A 49 2.44 7.75 12.36
C PHE A 49 1.33 6.77 12.76
N ALA A 50 0.07 7.20 12.74
CA ALA A 50 -1.08 6.37 13.08
C ALA A 50 -1.74 5.78 11.82
N CYS A 51 -1.98 6.58 10.79
CA CYS A 51 -2.75 6.14 9.63
C CYS A 51 -1.90 5.51 8.52
N HIS A 52 -0.62 5.88 8.41
CA HIS A 52 0.29 5.50 7.32
C HIS A 52 -0.29 5.70 5.90
N GLY A 53 -1.17 6.70 5.72
CA GLY A 53 -1.87 6.96 4.46
C GLY A 53 -3.01 5.98 4.15
N GLY A 54 -3.44 5.22 5.15
CA GLY A 54 -4.51 4.23 5.10
C GLY A 54 -4.31 3.14 4.04
N CYS A 55 -5.37 2.37 3.80
CA CYS A 55 -5.36 1.26 2.85
C CYS A 55 -5.07 1.75 1.40
N PRO A 56 -4.07 1.19 0.68
CA PRO A 56 -3.78 1.55 -0.70
C PRO A 56 -4.97 1.43 -1.66
N LYS A 57 -5.89 0.48 -1.42
CA LYS A 57 -7.14 0.34 -2.18
C LYS A 57 -7.97 1.63 -2.21
N HIS A 58 -7.93 2.41 -1.14
CA HIS A 58 -8.71 3.63 -1.00
C HIS A 58 -7.94 4.88 -1.45
N ARG A 59 -6.78 4.70 -2.09
CA ARG A 59 -5.94 5.81 -2.59
C ARG A 59 -6.28 6.17 -4.02
N PHE A 60 -7.49 6.68 -4.23
CA PHE A 60 -8.00 7.09 -5.54
C PHE A 60 -8.45 8.56 -5.57
N ALA A 61 -8.32 9.29 -4.46
CA ALA A 61 -8.62 10.70 -4.40
C ALA A 61 -7.42 11.56 -4.83
N VAL A 62 -7.67 12.85 -5.01
CA VAL A 62 -6.64 13.88 -5.20
C VAL A 62 -6.35 14.52 -3.85
N SER A 63 -5.07 14.74 -3.55
CA SER A 63 -4.63 15.38 -2.31
C SER A 63 -4.91 16.89 -2.32
N PRO A 64 -4.86 17.58 -1.16
CA PRO A 64 -5.05 19.03 -1.10
C PRO A 64 -4.09 19.83 -2.00
N SER A 65 -2.86 19.35 -2.22
CA SER A 65 -1.90 19.96 -3.15
C SER A 65 -2.05 19.50 -4.61
N GLY A 66 -3.10 18.73 -4.94
CA GLY A 66 -3.40 18.33 -6.31
C GLY A 66 -2.73 17.02 -6.77
N HIS A 67 -2.08 16.26 -5.87
CA HIS A 67 -1.44 15.00 -6.26
C HIS A 67 -2.42 13.82 -6.24
N PRO A 68 -2.40 12.94 -7.25
CA PRO A 68 -3.23 11.74 -7.27
C PRO A 68 -2.79 10.73 -6.20
N ALA A 69 -3.54 9.63 -6.08
CA ALA A 69 -3.27 8.54 -5.14
C ALA A 69 -3.34 8.96 -3.66
N HIS A 70 -4.24 9.90 -3.34
CA HIS A 70 -4.56 10.27 -1.97
C HIS A 70 -5.66 9.38 -1.39
N ASN A 71 -5.60 9.13 -0.08
CA ASN A 71 -6.64 8.33 0.58
C ASN A 71 -7.97 9.07 0.57
N TYR A 72 -9.00 8.47 0.00
CA TYR A 72 -10.35 9.04 -0.06
C TYR A 72 -10.95 9.28 1.34
N LEU A 73 -10.56 8.48 2.32
CA LEU A 73 -11.04 8.56 3.70
C LEU A 73 -10.14 9.44 4.59
N CYS A 74 -9.21 10.22 4.01
CA CYS A 74 -8.21 10.97 4.76
C CYS A 74 -8.82 11.91 5.80
N ALA A 75 -9.91 12.62 5.46
CA ALA A 75 -10.57 13.57 6.36
C ALA A 75 -11.27 12.92 7.58
N GLY A 76 -11.40 11.59 7.60
CA GLY A 76 -11.96 10.84 8.73
C GLY A 76 -10.93 10.27 9.70
N TYR A 77 -9.63 10.43 9.41
CA TYR A 77 -8.53 10.13 10.33
C TYR A 77 -8.14 11.39 11.10
#